data_AF-A0A2D3W523-F1
#
_entry.id   AF-A0A2D3W523-F1
#
_cell.length_a   1.000
_cell.length_b   1.000
_cell.length_c   1.000
_cell.angle_alpha   90.00
_cell.angle_beta   90.00
_cell.angle_gamma   90.00
#
_symmetry.space_group_name_H-M   'P 1'
#
loop_
_entity.id
_entity.type
_entity.pdbx_description
1 polymer ?
#
loop_
_entity_poly.entity_id
_entity_poly.type
_entity_poly.pdbx_seq_one_letter_code
_entity_poly.pdbx_strand_id
1 'polypeptide(L)'
;MEKEISFEAFSRAVETLGLVGKTDKKTVRSVYLLLCKEFHPDMPTGDHAKFQAINDAYTLVMDYMEAYRFDFDEEEFKHQFPLYDAKAGIWMNER
;
A
#
# COMPACT_ATOMS: atom_id res chain seq x y z
N MET A 1 18.25 0.02 13.36
CA MET A 1 17.17 -0.24 14.33
C MET A 1 15.99 -0.71 13.52
N GLU A 2 15.61 -1.98 13.65
CA GLU A 2 14.32 -2.44 13.13
C GLU A 2 13.24 -1.61 13.86
N LYS A 3 12.55 -0.74 13.12
CA LYS A 3 11.36 -0.09 13.66
C LYS A 3 10.31 -1.19 13.84
N GLU A 4 9.95 -1.46 15.08
CA GLU A 4 8.85 -2.37 15.37
C GLU A 4 7.55 -1.73 14.86
N ILE A 5 7.00 -2.27 13.78
CA ILE A 5 5.73 -1.81 13.19
C ILE A 5 4.60 -2.39 14.05
N SER A 6 3.95 -1.57 14.86
CA SER A 6 2.74 -1.98 15.58
C SER A 6 1.51 -1.91 14.68
N PHE A 7 0.54 -2.80 14.90
CA PHE A 7 -0.73 -2.79 14.16
C PHE A 7 -1.47 -1.45 14.30
N GLU A 8 -1.42 -0.82 15.48
CA GLU A 8 -2.05 0.48 15.72
C GLU A 8 -1.39 1.61 14.91
N ALA A 9 -0.06 1.61 14.79
CA ALA A 9 0.65 2.57 13.97
C ALA A 9 0.35 2.35 12.48
N PHE A 10 0.30 1.08 12.05
CA PHE A 10 -0.08 0.70 10.69
C PHE A 10 -1.52 1.12 10.34
N SER A 11 -2.50 0.83 11.21
CA SER A 11 -3.91 1.22 10.99
C SER A 11 -4.05 2.73 10.82
N ARG A 12 -3.41 3.51 11.70
CA ARG A 12 -3.41 4.98 11.59
C ARG A 12 -2.75 5.48 10.31
N ALA A 13 -1.67 4.84 9.86
CA ALA A 13 -1.01 5.20 8.61
C ALA A 13 -1.91 4.91 7.40
N VAL A 14 -2.58 3.75 7.38
CA VAL A 14 -3.57 3.38 6.35
C VAL A 14 -4.73 4.38 6.31
N GLU A 15 -5.26 4.76 7.47
CA GLU A 15 -6.32 5.77 7.60
C GLU A 15 -5.86 7.16 7.13
N THR A 16 -4.65 7.57 7.52
CA THR A 16 -4.06 8.87 7.12
C THR A 16 -3.91 8.97 5.61
N LEU A 17 -3.55 7.88 4.94
CA LEU A 17 -3.45 7.80 3.48
C LEU A 17 -4.80 7.55 2.81
N GLY A 18 -5.88 7.27 3.56
CA GLY A 18 -7.19 6.94 3.00
C GLY A 18 -7.18 5.67 2.14
N LEU A 19 -6.31 4.71 2.44
CA LEU A 19 -6.22 3.45 1.70
C LEU A 19 -7.38 2.53 2.07
N VAL A 20 -8.09 2.00 1.07
CA VAL A 20 -9.25 1.12 1.27
C VAL A 20 -9.04 -0.20 0.51
N GLY A 21 -9.24 -1.31 1.21
CA GLY A 21 -9.19 -2.65 0.62
C GLY A 21 -7.80 -3.10 0.17
N LYS A 22 -7.76 -4.07 -0.75
CA LYS A 22 -6.51 -4.58 -1.33
C LYS A 22 -5.94 -3.56 -2.32
N THR A 23 -4.65 -3.27 -2.20
CA THR A 23 -3.96 -2.28 -3.05
C THR A 23 -2.50 -2.69 -3.29
N ASP A 24 -1.80 -1.95 -4.16
CA ASP A 24 -0.40 -2.18 -4.51
C ASP A 24 0.48 -0.94 -4.26
N LYS A 25 1.81 -1.11 -4.31
CA LYS A 25 2.78 -0.03 -4.05
C LYS A 25 2.60 1.16 -5.00
N LYS A 26 2.17 0.93 -6.24
CA LYS A 26 1.98 2.00 -7.24
C LYS A 26 0.79 2.87 -6.87
N THR A 27 -0.28 2.23 -6.39
CA THR A 27 -1.49 2.89 -5.92
C THR A 27 -1.20 3.69 -4.66
N VAL A 28 -0.52 3.09 -3.67
CA VAL A 28 -0.09 3.79 -2.45
C VAL A 28 0.73 5.05 -2.78
N ARG A 29 1.72 4.91 -3.66
CA ARG A 29 2.53 6.05 -4.13
C ARG A 29 1.69 7.12 -4.83
N SER A 30 0.72 6.73 -5.64
CA SER A 30 -0.13 7.67 -6.37
C SER A 30 -1.00 8.48 -5.41
N VAL A 31 -1.60 7.83 -4.41
CA VAL A 31 -2.38 8.47 -3.35
C VAL A 31 -1.51 9.44 -2.55
N TYR A 32 -0.31 9.01 -2.13
CA TYR A 32 0.65 9.86 -1.45
C TYR A 32 0.99 11.13 -2.25
N LEU A 33 1.25 11.00 -3.55
CA LEU A 33 1.57 12.15 -4.41
C LEU A 33 0.39 13.12 -4.56
N LEU A 34 -0.86 12.62 -4.57
CA LEU A 34 -2.05 13.46 -4.58
C LEU A 34 -2.18 14.25 -3.27
N LEU A 35 -2.05 13.57 -2.14
CA LEU A 35 -2.09 14.20 -0.81
C LEU A 35 -0.97 15.23 -0.63
N CYS A 36 0.24 14.94 -1.11
CA CYS A 36 1.34 15.88 -1.10
C CYS A 36 1.02 17.15 -1.88
N LYS A 37 0.43 17.03 -3.07
CA LYS A 37 0.04 18.19 -3.88
C LYS A 37 -1.05 19.03 -3.23
N GLU A 38 -1.94 18.41 -2.46
CA GLU A 38 -3.03 19.10 -1.76
C GLU A 38 -2.57 19.82 -0.49
N PHE A 39 -1.74 19.15 0.32
CA PHE A 39 -1.36 19.61 1.65
C PHE A 39 0.06 20.17 1.75
N HIS A 40 0.80 20.30 0.63
CA HIS A 40 2.14 20.88 0.63
C HIS A 40 2.14 22.25 1.32
N PRO A 41 3.13 22.58 2.18
CA PRO A 41 3.17 23.86 2.88
C PRO A 41 3.10 25.10 1.98
N ASP A 42 3.56 24.98 0.73
CA ASP A 42 3.54 26.07 -0.25
C ASP A 42 2.18 26.25 -0.96
N MET A 43 1.21 25.37 -0.71
CA MET A 43 -0.13 25.45 -1.29
C MET A 43 -1.06 26.31 -0.43
N PRO A 44 -2.10 26.94 -1.01
CA PRO A 44 -3.08 27.72 -0.25
C PRO A 44 -3.79 26.90 0.85
N THR A 45 -3.94 25.59 0.64
CA THR A 45 -4.50 24.60 1.59
C THR A 45 -3.42 23.87 2.38
N GLY A 46 -2.18 24.36 2.32
CA GLY A 46 -1.01 23.73 2.92
C GLY A 46 -1.11 23.63 4.44
N ASP A 47 -0.65 22.51 4.97
CA ASP A 47 -0.61 22.24 6.40
C ASP A 47 0.62 21.40 6.70
N HIS A 48 1.63 22.01 7.33
CA HIS A 48 2.90 21.35 7.60
C HIS A 48 2.75 20.11 8.49
N ALA A 49 1.86 20.15 9.48
CA ALA A 49 1.64 19.02 10.39
C ALA A 49 0.97 17.86 9.64
N LYS A 50 -0.02 18.15 8.80
CA LYS A 50 -0.65 17.12 7.95
C LYS A 50 0.32 16.56 6.93
N PHE A 51 1.10 17.41 6.27
CA PHE A 51 2.09 16.98 5.29
C PHE A 51 3.11 16.03 5.92
N GLN A 52 3.60 16.34 7.13
CA GLN A 52 4.49 15.45 7.87
C GLN A 52 3.80 14.12 8.21
N ALA A 53 2.56 14.15 8.70
CA ALA A 53 1.81 12.93 9.01
C ALA A 53 1.59 12.03 7.78
N ILE A 54 1.30 12.63 6.61
CA ILE A 54 1.19 11.92 5.33
C ILE A 54 2.52 11.26 4.96
N ASN A 55 3.64 11.97 5.13
CA ASN A 55 4.97 11.45 4.85
C ASN A 55 5.32 10.26 5.75
N ASP A 56 5.12 10.41 7.06
CA ASP A 56 5.40 9.36 8.04
C ASP A 56 4.54 8.11 7.80
N ALA A 57 3.25 8.31 7.47
CA ALA A 57 2.34 7.24 7.11
C ALA A 57 2.79 6.51 5.83
N TYR A 58 3.19 7.25 4.79
CA TYR A 58 3.68 6.67 3.55
C TYR A 58 4.95 5.84 3.78
N THR A 59 5.93 6.35 4.52
CA THR A 59 7.14 5.60 4.85
C THR A 59 6.81 4.30 5.59
N LEU A 60 5.95 4.35 6.62
CA LEU A 60 5.57 3.16 7.38
C LEU A 60 4.90 2.10 6.51
N VAL A 61 3.92 2.51 5.68
CA VAL A 61 3.22 1.57 4.79
C VAL A 61 4.18 0.96 3.76
N MET A 62 5.09 1.77 3.18
CA MET A 62 6.08 1.26 2.23
C MET A 62 7.05 0.27 2.88
N ASP A 63 7.56 0.59 4.08
CA ASP A 63 8.43 -0.30 4.86
C ASP A 63 7.72 -1.64 5.14
N TYR A 64 6.44 -1.59 5.55
CA TYR A 64 5.61 -2.79 5.73
C TYR A 64 5.51 -3.62 4.44
N MET A 65 5.23 -2.98 3.30
CA MET A 65 5.09 -3.66 2.01
C MET A 65 6.44 -4.16 1.45
N GLU A 66 7.57 -3.61 1.88
CA GLU A 66 8.93 -4.08 1.53
C GLU A 66 9.41 -5.21 2.43
N ALA A 67 8.93 -5.25 3.67
CA ALA A 67 9.16 -6.35 4.59
C ALA A 67 8.34 -7.60 4.23
N TYR A 68 7.28 -7.47 3.44
CA TYR A 68 6.46 -8.61 3.00
C TYR A 68 7.33 -9.66 2.27
N ARG A 69 7.09 -10.94 2.58
CA ARG A 69 7.78 -12.08 1.97
C ARG A 69 6.75 -12.92 1.24
N PHE A 70 7.10 -13.32 0.02
CA PHE A 70 6.28 -14.18 -0.82
C PHE A 70 6.84 -15.59 -0.78
N ASP A 71 5.95 -16.55 -0.62
CA ASP A 71 6.25 -17.95 -0.94
C ASP A 71 6.02 -18.16 -2.43
N PHE A 72 6.92 -18.91 -3.08
CA PHE A 72 6.87 -19.19 -4.51
C PHE A 72 6.45 -20.63 -4.78
N ASP A 73 5.38 -21.05 -4.11
CA ASP A 73 4.75 -22.35 -4.32
C ASP A 73 3.38 -22.23 -5.03
N GLU A 74 2.86 -23.37 -5.46
CA GLU A 74 1.61 -23.45 -6.21
C GLU A 74 0.40 -22.98 -5.38
N GLU A 75 0.43 -23.15 -4.06
CA GLU A 75 -0.67 -22.81 -3.17
C GLU A 75 -0.74 -21.28 -2.96
N GLU A 76 0.38 -20.63 -2.66
CA GLU A 76 0.47 -19.17 -2.58
C GLU A 76 0.11 -18.51 -3.92
N PHE A 77 0.55 -19.09 -5.04
CA PHE A 77 0.18 -18.61 -6.36
C PHE A 77 -1.34 -18.66 -6.60
N LYS A 78 -2.01 -19.77 -6.26
CA LYS A 78 -3.48 -19.89 -6.36
C LYS A 78 -4.21 -18.94 -5.42
N HIS A 79 -3.69 -18.69 -4.22
CA HIS A 79 -4.29 -17.73 -3.28
C HIS A 79 -4.23 -16.28 -3.82
N GLN A 80 -3.12 -15.90 -4.46
CA GLN A 80 -2.99 -14.59 -5.08
C GLN A 80 -3.82 -14.47 -6.37
N PHE A 81 -3.95 -15.56 -7.13
CA PHE A 81 -4.63 -15.59 -8.43
C PHE A 81 -5.72 -16.68 -8.49
N PRO A 82 -6.81 -16.56 -7.72
CA PRO A 82 -7.81 -17.63 -7.57
C PRO A 82 -8.58 -17.94 -8.87
N LEU A 83 -8.58 -17.01 -9.84
CA LEU A 83 -9.24 -17.17 -11.13
C LEU A 83 -8.27 -17.55 -12.26
N TYR A 84 -7.00 -17.81 -11.97
CA TYR A 84 -6.04 -18.21 -12.99
C TYR A 84 -5.90 -19.74 -13.03
N ASP A 85 -6.09 -20.35 -14.21
CA ASP A 85 -5.74 -21.76 -14.39
C ASP A 85 -4.23 -21.88 -14.61
N ALA A 86 -3.51 -22.23 -13.55
CA ALA A 86 -2.06 -22.43 -13.60
C ALA A 86 -1.60 -23.50 -14.60
N LYS A 87 -2.44 -24.51 -14.91
CA LYS A 87 -2.10 -25.58 -15.86
C LYS A 87 -2.37 -25.20 -17.31
N ALA A 88 -3.45 -24.46 -17.55
CA ALA A 88 -3.84 -24.03 -18.89
C ALA A 88 -3.20 -22.69 -19.29
N GLY A 89 -2.68 -21.93 -18.32
CA GLY A 89 -2.03 -20.64 -18.56
C GLY A 89 -3.01 -19.50 -18.90
N ILE A 90 -4.30 -19.66 -18.60
CA ILE A 90 -5.39 -18.74 -18.98
C ILE A 90 -6.25 -18.37 -17.77
N TRP A 91 -6.93 -17.23 -17.83
CA TRP A 91 -7.92 -16.87 -16.82
C TRP A 91 -9.21 -17.69 -17.01
N MET A 92 -9.82 -18.11 -15.90
CA MET A 92 -11.03 -18.94 -15.90
C MET A 92 -12.24 -18.25 -16.54
N ASN A 93 -12.25 -16.91 -16.61
CA ASN A 93 -13.28 -16.12 -17.28
C ASN A 93 -13.04 -15.95 -18.81
N GLU A 94 -11.94 -16.47 -19.34
CA GLU A 94 -11.61 -16.48 -20.77
C GLU A 94 -11.87 -17.85 -21.42
N ARG A 95 -12.47 -18.79 -20.67
CA ARG A 95 -12.93 -20.10 -21.16
C ARG A 95 -14.38 -20.11 -21.62
#